data_AF-A0A3S3QF24-F1
#
_entry.id   AF-A0A3S3QF24-F1
#
_cell.length_a   1.000
_cell.length_b   1.000
_cell.length_c   1.000
_cell.angle_alpha   90.00
_cell.angle_beta   90.00
_cell.angle_gamma   90.00
#
_symmetry.space_group_name_H-M   'P 1'
#
loop_
_entity.id
_entity.type
_entity.pdbx_description
1 polymer ?
#
loop_
_entity_poly.entity_id
_entity_poly.type
_entity_poly.pdbx_seq_one_letter_code
_entity_poly.pdbx_strand_id
1 'polypeptide(L)'
;MRNITNYIISAFIFLSMIFIFFNTFFHSKNENLTFYNFKITKIEITPTKQFVFFNGEKEIGLWNYNIMSNENVKIGDIVYKEKCSKYLYILRENEDHENEEILKVVYTSPLPIEWFCN
;
A
#
# COMPACT_ATOMS: atom_id res chain seq x y z
N MET A 1 43.74 -7.73 -10.77
CA MET A 1 42.99 -6.92 -9.79
C MET A 1 41.64 -6.39 -10.30
N ARG A 2 41.51 -5.94 -11.56
CA ARG A 2 40.26 -5.40 -12.12
C ARG A 2 39.05 -6.37 -12.07
N ASN A 3 39.28 -7.68 -12.22
CA ASN A 3 38.20 -8.67 -12.24
C ASN A 3 37.58 -8.92 -10.85
N ILE A 4 38.38 -8.99 -9.78
CA ILE A 4 37.88 -9.27 -8.42
C ILE A 4 36.97 -8.13 -7.94
N THR A 5 37.37 -6.87 -8.16
CA THR A 5 36.54 -5.71 -7.80
C THR A 5 35.21 -5.72 -8.55
N ASN A 6 35.19 -6.08 -9.84
CA ASN A 6 33.97 -6.20 -10.62
C ASN A 6 33.05 -7.30 -10.11
N TYR A 7 33.60 -8.45 -9.69
CA TYR A 7 32.81 -9.53 -9.09
C TYR A 7 32.20 -9.12 -7.74
N ILE A 8 32.94 -8.40 -6.91
CA ILE A 8 32.42 -7.89 -5.63
C ILE A 8 31.28 -6.90 -5.87
N ILE A 9 31.46 -5.94 -6.79
CA ILE A 9 30.40 -4.98 -7.14
C ILE A 9 29.17 -5.71 -7.69
N SER A 10 29.36 -6.67 -8.60
CA SER A 10 28.26 -7.48 -9.13
C SER A 10 27.53 -8.26 -8.05
N ALA A 11 28.26 -8.84 -7.09
CA ALA A 11 27.66 -9.57 -5.97
C ALA A 11 26.84 -8.65 -5.07
N PHE A 12 27.32 -7.42 -4.81
CA PHE A 12 26.59 -6.42 -4.05
C PHE A 12 25.30 -5.97 -4.75
N ILE A 13 25.33 -5.74 -6.07
CA ILE A 13 24.13 -5.40 -6.84
C ILE A 13 23.13 -6.56 -6.83
N PHE A 14 23.60 -7.79 -6.96
CA PHE A 14 22.74 -8.96 -6.91
C PHE A 14 22.09 -9.13 -5.53
N LEU A 15 22.86 -8.96 -4.45
CA LEU A 15 22.35 -9.04 -3.09
C LEU A 15 21.34 -7.93 -2.78
N SER A 16 21.55 -6.71 -3.28
CA SER A 16 20.61 -5.60 -3.08
C SER A 16 19.29 -5.84 -3.83
N MET A 17 19.33 -6.38 -5.05
CA MET A 17 18.11 -6.77 -5.77
C MET A 17 17.33 -7.85 -5.03
N ILE A 18 18.01 -8.86 -4.49
CA ILE A 18 17.39 -9.91 -3.66
C ILE A 18 16.73 -9.29 -2.42
N PHE A 19 17.43 -8.38 -1.74
CA PHE A 19 16.90 -7.71 -0.56
C PHE A 19 15.64 -6.90 -0.87
N ILE A 20 15.65 -6.11 -1.95
CA ILE A 20 14.47 -5.34 -2.40
C ILE A 20 13.30 -6.28 -2.70
N PHE A 21 13.56 -7.38 -3.42
CA PHE A 21 12.53 -8.37 -3.74
C PHE A 21 11.90 -8.96 -2.47
N PHE A 22 12.71 -9.42 -1.51
CA PHE A 22 12.19 -9.95 -0.25
C PHE A 22 11.41 -8.91 0.54
N ASN A 23 11.91 -7.66 0.60
CA ASN A 23 11.20 -6.58 1.28
C ASN A 23 9.81 -6.34 0.66
N THR A 24 9.74 -6.20 -0.66
CA THR A 24 8.47 -6.06 -1.38
C THR A 24 7.56 -7.27 -1.17
N PHE A 25 8.11 -8.48 -1.18
CA PHE A 25 7.36 -9.71 -0.95
C PHE A 25 6.72 -9.75 0.44
N PHE A 26 7.47 -9.43 1.50
CA PHE A 26 6.94 -9.43 2.86
C PHE A 26 5.88 -8.34 3.08
N HIS A 27 6.11 -7.13 2.58
CA HIS A 27 5.09 -6.07 2.64
C HIS A 27 3.83 -6.45 1.87
N SER A 28 3.98 -7.02 0.67
CA SER A 28 2.84 -7.47 -0.15
C SER A 28 2.05 -8.58 0.51
N LYS A 29 2.74 -9.59 1.07
CA LYS A 29 2.09 -10.65 1.83
C LYS A 29 1.31 -10.09 3.02
N ASN A 30 1.92 -9.23 3.81
CA ASN A 30 1.29 -8.68 5.01
C ASN A 30 0.07 -7.84 4.66
N GLU A 31 0.18 -6.96 3.66
CA GLU A 31 -0.94 -6.12 3.23
C GLU A 31 -2.10 -6.94 2.65
N ASN A 32 -1.83 -7.96 1.82
CA ASN A 32 -2.88 -8.80 1.25
C ASN A 32 -3.68 -9.53 2.33
N LEU A 33 -3.01 -10.05 3.36
CA LEU A 33 -3.65 -10.75 4.48
C LEU A 33 -4.29 -9.82 5.52
N THR A 34 -4.04 -8.51 5.43
CA THR A 34 -4.60 -7.52 6.34
C THR A 34 -6.00 -7.11 5.88
N PHE A 35 -6.93 -7.11 6.83
CA PHE A 35 -8.24 -6.47 6.67
C PHE A 35 -8.11 -4.99 7.06
N TYR A 36 -8.61 -4.09 6.22
CA TYR A 36 -8.73 -2.68 6.56
C TYR A 36 -10.20 -2.33 6.77
N ASN A 37 -10.48 -1.73 7.92
CA ASN A 37 -11.73 -1.04 8.20
C ASN A 37 -11.41 0.01 9.28
N PHE A 38 -11.07 1.21 8.84
CA PHE A 38 -10.73 2.29 9.74
C PHE A 38 -11.13 3.65 9.19
N LYS A 39 -11.45 4.57 10.09
CA LYS A 39 -11.71 5.97 9.77
C LYS A 39 -10.39 6.73 9.67
N ILE A 40 -10.23 7.51 8.61
CA ILE A 40 -9.07 8.38 8.41
C ILE A 40 -9.15 9.53 9.40
N THR A 41 -8.21 9.62 10.33
CA THR A 41 -8.15 10.72 11.31
C THR A 41 -7.25 11.85 10.84
N LYS A 42 -6.26 11.54 10.01
CA LYS A 42 -5.32 12.50 9.44
C LYS A 42 -4.82 11.99 8.09
N ILE A 43 -4.53 12.93 7.20
CA ILE A 43 -3.92 12.69 5.90
C ILE A 43 -2.63 13.51 5.83
N GLU A 44 -1.54 12.87 5.48
CA GLU A 44 -0.31 13.54 5.05
C GLU A 44 -0.07 13.30 3.57
N ILE A 45 0.67 14.20 2.93
CA ILE A 45 0.96 14.14 1.50
C ILE A 45 2.47 13.99 1.35
N THR A 46 2.90 12.92 0.72
CA THR A 46 4.33 12.70 0.41
C THR A 46 4.80 13.69 -0.67
N PRO A 47 6.12 13.87 -0.85
CA PRO A 47 6.66 14.65 -1.97
C PRO A 47 6.19 14.15 -3.35
N THR A 48 5.89 12.85 -3.48
CA THR A 48 5.34 12.22 -4.70
C THR A 48 3.82 12.37 -4.84
N LYS A 49 3.18 13.21 -4.00
CA LYS A 49 1.73 13.46 -3.99
C LYS A 49 0.89 12.23 -3.64
N GLN A 50 1.45 11.26 -2.93
CA GLN A 50 0.69 10.13 -2.40
C GLN A 50 0.12 10.47 -1.03
N PHE A 51 -1.05 9.95 -0.72
CA PHE A 51 -1.62 10.05 0.62
C PHE A 51 -1.00 9.03 1.56
N VAL A 52 -0.66 9.51 2.76
CA VAL A 52 -0.34 8.69 3.93
C VAL A 52 -1.50 8.86 4.90
N PHE A 53 -2.14 7.76 5.26
CA PHE A 53 -3.30 7.77 6.15
C PHE A 53 -2.93 7.45 7.58
N PHE A 54 -3.70 8.01 8.51
CA PHE A 54 -3.57 7.73 9.93
C PHE A 54 -4.91 7.28 10.49
N ASN A 55 -4.83 6.35 11.44
CA ASN A 55 -5.93 5.96 12.33
C ASN A 55 -5.51 6.27 13.77
N GLY A 56 -5.97 7.40 14.31
CA GLY A 56 -5.44 8.00 15.52
C GLY A 56 -4.01 8.51 15.28
N GLU A 57 -3.08 8.09 16.13
CA GLU A 57 -1.64 8.38 16.01
C GLU A 57 -0.89 7.36 15.14
N LYS A 58 -1.57 6.29 14.72
CA LYS A 58 -0.94 5.20 13.95
C LYS A 58 -0.97 5.51 12.46
N GLU A 59 0.21 5.60 11.86
CA GLU A 59 0.39 5.61 10.41
C GLU A 59 -0.02 4.26 9.81
N ILE A 60 -0.80 4.30 8.74
CA ILE A 60 -1.19 3.12 7.96
C ILE A 60 -0.56 3.24 6.58
N GLY A 61 0.56 2.54 6.39
CA GLY A 61 1.22 2.44 5.10
C GLY A 61 0.46 1.50 4.16
N LEU A 62 0.05 2.02 3.00
CA LEU A 62 -0.50 1.25 1.90
C LEU A 62 0.60 1.01 0.85
N TRP A 63 1.10 -0.22 0.75
CA TRP A 63 2.27 -0.56 -0.06
C TRP A 63 1.92 -0.85 -1.52
N ASN A 64 0.78 -1.50 -1.76
CA ASN A 64 0.33 -1.94 -3.07
C ASN A 64 -0.96 -1.25 -3.53
N TYR A 65 -1.33 -0.16 -2.86
CA TYR A 65 -2.45 0.70 -3.26
C TYR A 65 -1.93 2.13 -3.33
N ASN A 66 -1.99 2.71 -4.52
CA ASN A 66 -1.52 4.06 -4.75
C ASN A 66 -2.73 5.01 -4.75
N ILE A 67 -2.78 5.92 -3.78
CA ILE A 67 -3.86 6.89 -3.62
C ILE A 67 -3.21 8.27 -3.65
N MET A 68 -3.64 9.09 -4.61
CA MET A 68 -2.98 10.33 -4.97
C MET A 68 -3.72 11.54 -4.40
N SER A 69 -3.01 12.64 -4.17
CA SER A 69 -3.56 13.81 -3.50
C SER A 69 -4.61 14.59 -4.30
N ASN A 70 -4.80 14.22 -5.57
CA ASN A 70 -5.85 14.76 -6.44
C ASN A 70 -7.16 13.97 -6.35
N GLU A 71 -7.17 12.84 -5.64
CA GLU A 71 -8.38 12.07 -5.38
C GLU A 71 -9.19 12.71 -4.24
N ASN A 72 -10.52 12.57 -4.28
CA ASN A 72 -11.45 13.26 -3.36
C ASN A 72 -11.55 12.58 -1.98
N VAL A 73 -10.43 12.14 -1.41
CA VAL A 73 -10.34 11.52 -0.09
C VAL A 73 -10.22 12.60 0.98
N LYS A 74 -10.98 12.46 2.07
CA LYS A 74 -11.05 13.44 3.16
C LYS A 74 -10.89 12.77 4.52
N ILE A 75 -10.47 13.56 5.50
CA ILE A 75 -10.51 13.16 6.91
C ILE A 75 -11.96 12.82 7.26
N GLY A 76 -12.15 11.68 7.91
CA GLY A 76 -13.46 11.14 8.24
C GLY A 76 -13.96 10.04 7.29
N ASP A 77 -13.37 9.90 6.10
CA ASP A 77 -13.66 8.77 5.22
C ASP A 77 -13.17 7.45 5.83
N ILE A 78 -13.74 6.33 5.39
CA ILE A 78 -13.39 4.98 5.85
C ILE A 78 -12.56 4.31 4.76
N VAL A 79 -11.40 3.78 5.15
CA VAL A 79 -10.62 2.86 4.30
C VAL A 79 -11.10 1.45 4.57
N TYR A 80 -11.61 0.80 3.53
CA TYR A 80 -12.11 -0.56 3.60
C TYR A 80 -11.41 -1.49 2.61
N LYS A 81 -10.95 -2.63 3.07
CA LYS A 81 -10.35 -3.68 2.24
C LYS A 81 -10.55 -5.03 2.92
N GLU A 82 -11.17 -5.96 2.20
CA GLU A 82 -11.21 -7.35 2.62
C GLU A 82 -9.84 -8.04 2.52
N LYS A 83 -9.65 -9.08 3.34
CA LYS A 83 -8.46 -9.94 3.19
C LYS A 83 -8.47 -10.52 1.77
N CYS A 84 -7.32 -10.55 1.12
CA CYS A 84 -7.15 -11.09 -0.22
C CYS A 84 -7.99 -10.41 -1.32
N SER A 85 -8.52 -9.22 -1.06
CA SER A 85 -9.18 -8.40 -2.07
C SER A 85 -8.16 -7.79 -3.05
N LYS A 86 -8.55 -7.72 -4.33
CA LYS A 86 -7.83 -6.96 -5.37
C LYS A 86 -8.09 -5.45 -5.30
N TYR A 87 -9.07 -5.06 -4.50
CA TYR A 87 -9.55 -3.70 -4.40
C TYR A 87 -9.52 -3.20 -2.95
N LEU A 88 -9.14 -1.94 -2.82
CA LEU A 88 -9.31 -1.13 -1.62
C LEU A 88 -10.32 -0.04 -1.94
N TYR A 89 -11.23 0.20 -1.00
CA TYR A 89 -12.31 1.16 -1.13
C TYR A 89 -12.13 2.31 -0.15
N ILE A 90 -12.46 3.51 -0.59
CA ILE A 90 -12.68 4.67 0.28
C ILE A 90 -14.17 4.92 0.30
N LEU A 91 -14.75 4.87 1.50
CA LEU A 91 -16.17 5.06 1.73
C LEU A 91 -16.40 6.36 2.50
N ARG A 92 -17.52 7.03 2.25
CA ARG A 92 -17.94 8.23 2.99
C ARG A 92 -19.37 8.06 3.47
N GLU A 93 -19.60 8.39 4.73
CA GLU A 93 -20.93 8.42 5.33
C GLU A 93 -21.71 9.62 4.76
N ASN A 94 -22.91 9.37 4.25
CA ASN A 94 -23.83 10.38 3.75
C ASN A 94 -24.77 10.91 4.87
N GLU A 95 -25.71 11.79 4.51
CA GLU A 95 -26.68 12.36 5.46
C GLU A 95 -27.64 11.31 6.06
N ASP A 96 -27.83 10.18 5.38
CA ASP A 96 -28.69 9.06 5.79
C ASP A 96 -27.94 8.00 6.64
N HIS A 97 -26.70 8.27 7.04
CA HIS A 97 -25.81 7.32 7.73
C HIS A 97 -25.45 6.07 6.91
N GLU A 98 -25.58 6.15 5.59
CA GLU A 98 -25.15 5.11 4.66
C GLU A 98 -23.75 5.41 4.14
N ASN A 99 -22.95 4.35 3.91
CA ASN A 99 -21.60 4.49 3.37
C ASN A 99 -21.62 4.40 1.84
N GLU A 100 -21.26 5.50 1.18
CA GLU A 100 -21.12 5.57 -0.27
C GLU A 100 -19.66 5.33 -0.70
N GLU A 101 -19.45 4.59 -1.79
CA GLU A 101 -18.13 4.41 -2.40
C GLU A 101 -17.68 5.67 -3.13
N ILE A 102 -16.60 6.29 -2.64
CA ILE A 102 -16.01 7.50 -3.24
C ILE A 102 -14.85 7.14 -4.16
N LEU A 103 -14.09 6.10 -3.82
CA LEU A 103 -12.94 5.66 -4.60
C LEU A 103 -12.76 4.16 -4.49
N LYS A 104 -12.46 3.54 -5.64
CA LYS A 104 -12.03 2.15 -5.73
C LYS A 104 -10.64 2.08 -6.32
N VAL A 105 -9.70 1.57 -5.54
CA VAL A 105 -8.28 1.52 -5.85
C VAL A 105 -7.89 0.08 -6.16
N VAL A 106 -7.26 -0.11 -7.32
CA VAL A 106 -6.79 -1.43 -7.76
C VAL A 106 -5.41 -1.71 -7.17
N TYR A 107 -5.20 -2.97 -6.81
CA TYR A 107 -3.90 -3.48 -6.41
C TYR A 107 -2.82 -3.28 -7.48
N THR A 108 -1.66 -2.73 -7.12
CA THR A 108 -0.60 -2.33 -8.05
C THR A 108 0.71 -3.11 -7.91
N SER A 109 0.78 -4.10 -7.01
CA SER A 109 2.03 -4.85 -6.81
C SER A 109 2.42 -5.63 -8.06
N PRO A 110 3.72 -5.77 -8.36
CA PRO A 110 4.20 -6.70 -9.38
C PRO A 110 4.00 -8.18 -9.01
N LEU A 111 3.69 -8.47 -7.74
CA LEU A 111 3.50 -9.83 -7.24
C LEU A 111 2.01 -10.20 -7.31
N PRO A 112 1.62 -11.33 -7.94
CA PRO A 112 0.23 -11.77 -8.00
C PRO A 112 -0.37 -11.99 -6.61
N ILE A 113 -1.62 -11.58 -6.40
CA ILE A 113 -2.32 -11.78 -5.12
C ILE A 113 -2.47 -13.27 -4.81
N GLU A 114 -2.62 -14.10 -5.84
CA GLU A 114 -2.76 -15.55 -5.77
C GLU A 114 -1.53 -16.23 -5.12
N TRP A 115 -0.37 -15.57 -5.07
CA TRP A 115 0.80 -16.08 -4.35
C TRP A 115 0.65 -16.03 -2.83
N PHE A 116 -0.26 -15.20 -2.33
CA PHE A 116 -0.49 -14.97 -0.91
C PHE A 116 -1.85 -15.50 -0.45
N CYS A 117 -2.78 -15.58 -1.38
CA CYS A 117 -4.19 -15.82 -1.16
C CYS A 117 -4.64 -17.02 -1.99
N ASN A 118 -4.78 -18.16 -1.31
CA ASN A 118 -5.32 -19.42 -1.85
C ASN A 118 -6.75 -19.61 -1.36
#